data_AF-A0A7R9NPW4-F1
#
_entry.id   AF-A0A7R9NPW4-F1
#
_cell.length_a   1.000
_cell.length_b   1.000
_cell.length_c   1.000
_cell.angle_alpha   90.00
_cell.angle_beta   90.00
_cell.angle_gamma   90.00
#
_symmetry.space_group_name_H-M   'P 1'
#
loop_
_entity.id
_entity.type
_entity.pdbx_description
1 polymer ?
#
loop_
_entity_poly.entity_id
_entity_poly.type
_entity_poly.pdbx_seq_one_letter_code
_entity_poly.pdbx_strand_id
1 'polypeptide(L)' 'YDSKSVNVTGDLNTLLGSDIKGVNMGDNETVGEINGWVSKVTEGQIRKLIDQIENDVKIIMLSAIYMRADWECPFSSVTS' A
#
# COMPACT_ATOMS: atom_id res chain seq x y z
N TYR A 1 11.08 22.19 -28.79
CA TYR A 1 11.13 20.95 -28.01
C TYR A 1 9.71 20.70 -27.54
N ASP A 2 9.05 19.70 -28.10
CA ASP A 2 7.68 19.36 -27.72
C ASP A 2 7.70 18.75 -26.32
N SER A 3 7.25 19.52 -25.32
CA SER A 3 7.10 19.01 -23.96
C SER A 3 5.92 18.04 -23.98
N LYS A 4 6.21 16.75 -24.17
CA LYS A 4 5.23 15.70 -23.88
C LYS A 4 4.63 15.98 -22.52
N SER A 5 3.36 16.36 -22.49
CA SER A 5 2.61 16.55 -21.25
C SER A 5 2.60 15.21 -20.52
N VAL A 6 3.35 15.11 -19.43
CA VAL A 6 3.39 13.90 -18.60
C VAL A 6 2.04 13.78 -17.90
N ASN A 7 1.25 12.78 -18.26
CA ASN A 7 0.03 12.46 -17.54
C ASN A 7 0.38 11.55 -16.36
N VAL A 8 0.90 12.16 -15.30
CA VAL A 8 1.42 11.47 -14.10
C VAL A 8 0.43 10.41 -13.59
N THR A 9 -0.87 10.70 -13.64
CA THR A 9 -1.91 9.76 -13.20
C THR A 9 -2.04 8.54 -14.11
N GLY A 10 -2.05 8.75 -15.43
CA GLY A 10 -2.13 7.66 -16.40
C GLY A 10 -0.88 6.78 -16.42
N ASP A 11 0.29 7.41 -16.31
CA ASP A 11 1.58 6.73 -16.35
C ASP A 11 1.80 5.87 -15.09
N LEU A 12 1.43 6.36 -13.90
CA LEU A 12 1.54 5.60 -12.65
C LEU A 12 0.64 4.37 -12.63
N ASN A 13 -0.59 4.47 -13.14
CA ASN A 13 -1.48 3.32 -13.23
C ASN A 13 -0.93 2.29 -14.22
N THR A 14 -0.54 2.72 -15.42
CA THR A 14 -0.07 1.82 -16.48
C THR A 14 1.23 1.12 -16.13
N LEU A 15 2.15 1.79 -15.44
CA LEU A 15 3.47 1.24 -15.12
C LEU A 15 3.50 0.42 -13.83
N LEU A 16 2.69 0.78 -12.84
CA LEU A 16 2.81 0.24 -11.48
C LEU A 16 1.53 -0.45 -10.98
N GLY A 17 0.42 -0.37 -11.74
CA GLY A 17 -0.89 -0.85 -11.28
C GLY A 17 -1.42 -0.06 -10.08
N SER A 18 -0.89 1.15 -9.86
CA SER A 18 -1.20 1.98 -8.70
C SER A 18 -2.45 2.82 -8.92
N ASP A 19 -3.40 2.73 -7.99
CA ASP A 19 -4.51 3.66 -7.90
C ASP A 19 -4.09 4.95 -7.20
N ILE A 20 -4.54 6.10 -7.72
CA ILE A 20 -4.34 7.41 -7.08
C ILE A 20 -5.60 7.79 -6.30
N LYS A 21 -5.42 8.14 -5.03
CA LYS A 21 -6.48 8.67 -4.18
C LYS A 21 -6.13 10.06 -3.69
N GLY A 22 -7.04 11.01 -3.92
CA GLY A 22 -6.98 12.33 -3.29
C GLY A 22 -7.49 12.24 -1.86
N VAL A 23 -6.65 12.61 -0.89
CA VAL A 23 -6.95 12.59 0.55
C VAL A 23 -6.54 13.91 1.20
N ASN A 24 -7.10 14.23 2.37
CA ASN A 24 -6.67 15.38 3.16
C ASN A 24 -5.50 14.99 4.09
N MET A 25 -4.26 15.32 3.70
CA MET A 25 -3.06 14.93 4.46
C MET A 25 -2.92 15.61 5.84
N GLY A 26 -3.68 16.68 6.11
CA GLY A 26 -3.72 17.30 7.44
C GLY A 26 -4.76 16.68 8.37
N ASP A 27 -5.54 15.72 7.89
CA ASP A 27 -6.53 15.00 8.69
C ASP A 27 -5.92 13.74 9.31
N ASN A 28 -6.06 13.59 10.63
CA ASN A 28 -5.62 12.40 11.33
C ASN A 28 -6.41 11.15 10.91
N GLU A 29 -7.61 11.30 10.36
CA GLU A 29 -8.39 10.18 9.83
C GLU A 29 -7.68 9.50 8.65
N THR A 30 -6.91 10.25 7.84
CA THR A 30 -6.16 9.72 6.68
C THR A 30 -5.13 8.66 7.09
N VAL A 31 -4.52 8.78 8.27
CA VAL A 31 -3.62 7.75 8.82
C VAL A 31 -4.37 6.44 9.05
N GLY A 32 -5.59 6.54 9.59
CA GLY A 32 -6.50 5.41 9.79
C GLY A 32 -6.90 4.76 8.47
N GLU A 33 -7.21 5.56 7.45
CA GLU A 33 -7.57 5.07 6.12
C GLU A 33 -6.42 4.31 5.45
N ILE A 34 -5.19 4.84 5.51
CA ILE A 34 -4.00 4.20 4.94
C ILE A 34 -3.75 2.87 5.65
N ASN A 35 -3.70 2.86 6.99
CA ASN A 35 -3.48 1.64 7.76
C ASN A 35 -4.60 0.61 7.55
N GLY A 36 -5.85 1.05 7.46
CA GLY A 36 -6.99 0.19 7.16
C GLY A 36 -6.90 -0.44 5.78
N TRP A 37 -6.52 0.34 4.76
CA TRP A 37 -6.29 -0.18 3.41
C TRP A 37 -5.14 -1.19 3.38
N VAL A 38 -3.99 -0.88 3.99
CA VAL A 38 -2.84 -1.79 4.08
C VAL A 38 -3.25 -3.10 4.78
N SER A 39 -3.94 -2.99 5.91
CA SER A 39 -4.42 -4.15 6.66
C SER A 39 -5.34 -5.02 5.81
N LYS A 40 -6.26 -4.41 5.05
CA LYS A 40 -7.17 -5.14 4.16
C LYS A 40 -6.41 -5.89 3.05
N VAL A 41 -5.47 -5.24 2.35
CA VAL A 41 -4.74 -5.88 1.24
C VAL A 41 -3.69 -6.89 1.70
N THR A 42 -3.35 -6.88 2.99
CA THR A 42 -2.39 -7.81 3.60
C THR A 42 -3.04 -8.86 4.50
N GLU A 43 -4.35 -9.10 4.35
CA GLU A 43 -5.11 -10.05 5.19
C GLU A 43 -4.88 -9.88 6.70
N GLY A 44 -4.81 -8.62 7.15
CA GLY A 44 -4.63 -8.27 8.55
C GLY A 44 -3.23 -8.51 9.11
N GLN A 45 -2.26 -8.91 8.28
CA GLN A 45 -0.88 -9.17 8.73
C GLN A 45 -0.09 -7.89 8.93
N ILE A 46 -0.34 -6.85 8.11
CA ILE A 46 0.21 -5.51 8.33
C ILE A 46 -0.92 -4.60 8.79
N ARG A 47 -1.10 -4.51 10.12
CA ARG A 47 -2.20 -3.71 10.72
C ARG A 47 -1.91 -2.22 10.79
N LYS A 48 -0.63 -1.87 10.88
CA LYS A 48 -0.16 -0.50 11.00
C LYS A 48 1.13 -0.36 10.19
N LEU A 49 1.11 0.52 9.20
CA LEU A 49 2.24 0.87 8.36
C LEU A 49 2.80 2.24 8.73
N ILE A 50 1.92 3.21 9.03
CA ILE A 50 2.30 4.58 9.38
C ILE A 50 1.67 5.01 10.71
N ASP A 51 2.38 5.87 11.44
CA ASP A 51 1.90 6.42 12.72
C ASP A 51 1.28 7.81 12.56
N GLN A 52 1.81 8.61 11.64
CA GLN A 52 1.41 9.99 11.37
C GLN A 52 1.80 10.38 9.94
N ILE A 53 1.23 11.48 9.44
CA ILE A 53 1.66 12.15 8.21
C ILE A 53 2.28 13.49 8.62
N GLU A 54 3.49 13.78 8.15
CA GLU A 54 4.13 15.07 8.42
C GLU A 54 3.43 16.19 7.65
N ASN A 55 3.33 17.38 8.25
CA ASN A 55 2.49 18.49 7.76
C ASN A 55 2.88 19.03 6.38
N ASP A 56 4.12 18.83 5.94
CA ASP A 56 4.66 19.28 4.66
C ASP A 56 4.56 18.24 3.55
N VAL A 57 4.15 17.00 3.86
CA VAL A 57 3.96 15.93 2.88
C VAL A 57 2.83 16.29 1.92
N LYS A 58 3.07 16.08 0.62
CA LYS A 58 2.11 16.33 -0.46
C LYS A 58 1.74 15.09 -1.26
N ILE A 59 2.61 14.08 -1.28
CA ILE A 59 2.41 12.80 -1.98
C ILE A 59 3.04 11.70 -1.11
N ILE A 60 2.32 10.60 -0.95
CA ILE A 60 2.84 9.36 -0.36
C ILE A 60 2.68 8.27 -1.40
N MET A 61 3.78 7.58 -1.72
CA MET A 61 3.77 6.40 -2.57
C MET A 61 3.93 5.16 -1.68
N LEU A 62 2.96 4.26 -1.74
CA LEU A 62 2.84 3.13 -0.83
C LEU A 62 2.77 1.81 -1.60
N SER A 63 3.43 0.78 -1.08
CA SER A 63 3.33 -0.61 -1.56
C SER A 63 3.27 -1.54 -0.36
N ALA A 64 2.34 -2.50 -0.38
CA ALA A 64 2.17 -3.50 0.66
C ALA A 64 1.82 -4.84 0.02
N ILE A 65 2.56 -5.89 0.38
CA ILE A 65 2.41 -7.24 -0.19
C ILE A 65 2.34 -8.25 0.95
N TYR A 66 1.35 -9.13 0.89
CA TYR A 66 1.27 -10.32 1.72
C TYR A 66 1.16 -11.54 0.81
N MET A 67 1.93 -12.59 1.11
CA MET A 67 1.90 -13.84 0.39
C MET A 67 1.79 -14.99 1.37
N ARG A 68 0.86 -15.89 1.12
CA ARG A 68 0.68 -17.15 1.83
C ARG A 68 0.76 -18.27 0.80
N ALA A 69 1.69 -19.19 1.02
CA ALA A 69 1.86 -20.36 0.18
C ALA A 69 2.10 -21.57 1.08
N ASP A 70 1.46 -22.67 0.73
CA ASP A 70 1.74 -23.95 1.37
C ASP A 70 3.10 -24.48 0.90
N TRP A 71 3.76 -25.24 1.77
CA TRP A 71 4.98 -25.95 1.39
C TRP A 71 4.63 -27.04 0.38
N GLU A 72 5.45 -27.17 -0.68
CA GLU A 72 5.32 -28.28 -1.64
C GLU A 72 5.51 -29.65 -0.96
N CYS A 73 6.44 -29.71 0.00
CA CYS A 73 6.64 -30.85 0.90
C CYS A 73 6.42 -30.41 2.35
N PRO A 74 5.21 -30.59 2.92
CA PRO A 74 4.90 -30.22 4.30
C PRO A 74 5.67 -31.04 5.33
N PHE A 75 5.96 -30.44 6.48
CA PHE A 75 6.58 -31.14 7.61
C PHE A 75 5.60 -32.13 8.22
N SER A 76 6.07 -33.35 8.54
CA SER A 76 5.29 -34.27 9.35
C SER A 76 5.15 -33.73 10.77
N SER A 77 3.91 -33.54 11.24
CA SER A 77 3.66 -33.20 12.63
C SER A 77 4.10 -34.35 13.53
N VAL A 78 5.09 -34.15 14.39
CA VAL A 78 5.34 -35.07 15.50
C VAL A 78 4.14 -34.97 16.43
N THR A 79 3.22 -35.92 16.30
CA THR A 79 2.11 -36.09 17.24
C THR A 79 2.63 -37.02 18.33
N SER A 80 2.77 -36.51 19.56
CA SER A 80 2.99 -37.31 20.77
C SER A 80 1.67 -37.79 21.34
#